data_AF-A0A6M8VYM9-F1
#
_entry.id   AF-A0A6M8VYM9-F1
#
_cell.length_a   1.000
_cell.length_b   1.000
_cell.length_c   1.000
_cell.angle_alpha   90.00
_cell.angle_beta   90.00
_cell.angle_gamma   90.00
#
_symmetry.space_group_name_H-M   'P 1'
#
loop_
_entity.id
_entity.type
_entity.pdbx_description
1 polymer ?
#
loop_
_entity_poly.entity_id
_entity_poly.type
_entity_poly.pdbx_seq_one_letter_code
_entity_poly.pdbx_strand_id
1 'polypeptide(L)'
;MTENQEKSVKAPGRHFGNYGEFWDFYLQEHSRKTTRAFHIAGTALGLATLAVAAVTQIWALPLVGLGLAYGAAWTSHALVERNRPATFAHPLWSFISDFRMAGLWCTGKLQGEIDRACGLKQFHPGETAVQSVKSSLNDFKKTLASSLKTVFTGKAADIKEEPSQAPEKSSPKTHLKP
;
A
#
# COMPACT_ATOMS: atom_id res chain seq x y z
N MET A 1 12.14 -18.06 43.56
CA MET A 1 11.68 -16.79 42.95
C MET A 1 12.49 -16.60 41.68
N THR A 2 11.86 -16.70 40.49
CA THR A 2 12.31 -16.28 39.12
C THR A 2 12.09 -17.38 38.08
N GLU A 3 10.85 -17.63 37.68
CA GLU A 3 10.61 -18.43 36.45
C GLU A 3 9.27 -18.12 35.76
N ASN A 4 8.68 -16.94 36.01
CA ASN A 4 7.33 -16.64 35.50
C ASN A 4 7.16 -15.25 34.87
N GLN A 5 8.26 -14.59 34.49
CA GLN A 5 8.22 -13.27 33.85
C GLN A 5 8.54 -13.29 32.35
N GLU A 6 8.95 -14.44 31.78
CA GLU A 6 9.45 -14.49 30.40
C GLU A 6 8.36 -14.72 29.33
N LYS A 7 7.09 -14.90 29.71
CA LYS A 7 6.01 -15.28 28.78
C LYS A 7 4.84 -14.30 28.62
N SER A 8 4.96 -13.04 29.07
CA SER A 8 3.84 -12.09 28.99
C SER A 8 4.13 -10.84 28.16
N VAL A 9 4.54 -11.01 26.90
CA VAL A 9 4.58 -9.89 25.94
C VAL A 9 4.09 -10.35 24.57
N LYS A 10 2.80 -10.61 24.41
CA LYS A 10 2.17 -10.66 23.08
C LYS A 10 0.67 -10.33 23.18
N ALA A 11 0.35 -9.03 23.09
CA ALA A 11 -0.96 -8.37 22.86
C ALA A 11 -2.16 -8.73 23.79
N PRO A 12 -3.28 -7.98 23.83
CA PRO A 12 -3.57 -6.55 23.65
C PRO A 12 -3.86 -5.84 25.01
N GLY A 13 -3.84 -4.50 25.05
CA GLY A 13 -4.13 -3.72 26.27
C GLY A 13 -2.90 -3.05 26.93
N ARG A 14 -1.73 -3.11 26.29
CA ARG A 14 -0.56 -2.33 26.71
C ARG A 14 -0.82 -0.86 26.35
N HIS A 15 -1.15 -0.06 27.36
CA HIS A 15 -1.26 1.38 27.23
C HIS A 15 0.14 1.98 27.30
N PHE A 16 0.57 2.71 26.27
CA PHE A 16 1.86 3.41 26.31
C PHE A 16 1.66 4.84 26.81
N GLY A 17 2.56 5.31 27.67
CA GLY A 17 2.48 6.65 28.24
C GLY A 17 2.89 7.74 27.25
N ASN A 18 3.64 7.38 26.22
CA ASN A 18 4.10 8.28 25.18
C ASN A 18 4.44 7.53 23.87
N TYR A 19 4.64 8.31 22.80
CA TYR A 19 4.97 7.77 21.48
C TYR A 19 6.35 7.09 21.43
N GLY A 20 7.31 7.48 22.27
CA GLY A 20 8.65 6.86 22.29
C GLY A 20 8.59 5.40 22.74
N GLU A 21 7.86 5.12 23.83
CA GLU A 21 7.61 3.76 24.30
C GLU A 21 6.84 2.93 23.27
N PHE A 22 5.83 3.52 22.63
CA PHE A 22 5.11 2.87 21.54
C PHE A 22 6.04 2.57 20.36
N TRP A 23 6.93 3.49 20.00
CA TRP A 23 7.85 3.34 18.88
C TRP A 23 8.82 2.17 19.09
N ASP A 24 9.39 2.05 20.28
CA ASP A 24 10.29 0.94 20.58
C ASP A 24 9.54 -0.40 20.59
N PHE A 25 8.30 -0.45 21.11
CA PHE A 25 7.44 -1.63 21.00
C PHE A 25 7.09 -1.96 19.54
N TYR A 26 6.72 -0.95 18.75
CA TYR A 26 6.39 -1.08 17.35
C TYR A 26 7.58 -1.69 16.59
N LEU A 27 8.80 -1.20 16.82
CA LEU A 27 10.00 -1.74 16.18
C LEU A 27 10.30 -3.19 16.57
N GLN A 28 10.01 -3.60 17.81
CA GLN A 28 10.13 -5.00 18.23
C GLN A 28 9.15 -5.91 17.47
N GLU A 29 7.91 -5.48 17.30
CA GLU A 29 6.89 -6.20 16.49
C GLU A 29 7.23 -6.22 14.99
N HIS A 30 8.20 -5.40 14.56
CA HIS A 30 8.73 -5.32 13.20
C HIS A 30 10.22 -5.71 13.13
N SER A 31 10.72 -6.49 14.09
CA SER A 31 12.12 -6.92 14.17
C SER A 31 12.52 -7.83 13.00
N ARG A 32 11.56 -8.51 12.35
CA ARG A 32 11.81 -9.34 11.17
C ARG A 32 11.80 -8.51 9.88
N LYS A 33 12.79 -8.74 9.03
CA LYS A 33 12.95 -8.04 7.73
C LYS A 33 11.73 -8.19 6.84
N THR A 34 11.13 -9.38 6.80
CA THR A 34 9.96 -9.66 5.95
C THR A 34 8.78 -8.80 6.38
N THR A 35 8.49 -8.74 7.68
CA THR A 35 7.43 -7.87 8.23
C THR A 35 7.64 -6.42 7.82
N ARG A 36 8.86 -5.89 7.99
CA ARG A 36 9.21 -4.53 7.53
C ARG A 36 9.01 -4.33 6.04
N ALA A 37 9.44 -5.29 5.22
CA ALA A 37 9.32 -5.20 3.78
C ALA A 37 7.85 -5.10 3.34
N PHE A 38 6.95 -5.90 3.93
CA PHE A 38 5.51 -5.80 3.65
C PHE A 38 4.93 -4.44 4.03
N HIS A 39 5.29 -3.91 5.20
CA HIS A 39 4.81 -2.60 5.65
C HIS A 39 5.34 -1.45 4.79
N ILE A 40 6.63 -1.48 4.44
CA ILE A 40 7.26 -0.47 3.58
C ILE A 40 6.66 -0.52 2.18
N ALA A 41 6.46 -1.72 1.63
CA ALA A 41 5.83 -1.90 0.31
C ALA A 41 4.38 -1.42 0.31
N GLY A 42 3.60 -1.76 1.35
CA GLY A 42 2.23 -1.28 1.52
C GLY A 42 2.16 0.24 1.62
N THR A 43 3.03 0.85 2.42
CA THR A 43 3.12 2.32 2.58
C THR A 43 3.48 3.00 1.26
N ALA A 44 4.48 2.46 0.54
CA ALA A 44 4.88 2.97 -0.77
C ALA A 44 3.76 2.87 -1.80
N LEU A 45 3.00 1.76 -1.80
CA LEU A 45 1.88 1.56 -2.70
C LEU A 45 0.73 2.54 -2.40
N GLY A 46 0.39 2.75 -1.13
CA GLY A 46 -0.61 3.75 -0.73
C GLY A 46 -0.22 5.17 -1.14
N LEU A 47 1.06 5.54 -0.99
CA LEU A 47 1.58 6.82 -1.49
C LEU A 47 1.53 6.91 -3.02
N ALA A 48 1.83 5.83 -3.71
CA ALA A 48 1.78 5.77 -5.17
C ALA A 48 0.34 5.96 -5.68
N THR A 49 -0.66 5.32 -5.08
CA THR A 49 -2.07 5.52 -5.48
C THR A 49 -2.55 6.93 -5.19
N LEU A 50 -2.10 7.56 -4.09
CA LEU A 50 -2.38 8.96 -3.80
C LEU A 50 -1.77 9.90 -4.85
N ALA A 51 -0.51 9.66 -5.25
CA ALA A 51 0.13 10.43 -6.31
C ALA A 51 -0.59 10.27 -7.66
N VAL A 52 -1.02 9.06 -8.02
CA VAL A 52 -1.81 8.83 -9.24
C VAL A 52 -3.15 9.55 -9.15
N ALA A 53 -3.85 9.47 -8.02
CA ALA A 53 -5.13 10.16 -7.80
C ALA A 53 -5.01 11.68 -8.01
N ALA A 54 -3.92 12.29 -7.53
CA ALA A 54 -3.67 13.71 -7.71
C ALA A 54 -3.49 14.11 -9.19
N VAL A 55 -2.94 13.22 -10.03
CA VAL A 55 -2.74 13.49 -11.46
C VAL A 55 -3.98 13.17 -12.29
N THR A 56 -4.67 12.06 -11.99
CA THR A 56 -5.83 11.60 -12.75
C THR A 56 -7.15 12.21 -12.25
N GLN A 57 -7.14 12.87 -11.09
CA GLN A 57 -8.31 13.36 -10.36
C GLN A 57 -9.30 12.24 -9.96
N ILE A 58 -8.84 10.99 -9.95
CA ILE A 58 -9.62 9.82 -9.51
C ILE A 58 -9.40 9.61 -8.02
N TRP A 59 -10.14 10.36 -7.20
CA TRP A 59 -10.01 10.35 -5.74
C TRP A 59 -10.49 9.06 -5.04
N ALA A 60 -10.98 8.07 -5.80
CA ALA A 60 -11.26 6.73 -5.30
C ALA A 60 -9.99 5.84 -5.15
N LEU A 61 -8.91 6.14 -5.90
CA LEU A 61 -7.68 5.34 -5.88
C LEU A 61 -6.97 5.25 -4.51
N PRO A 62 -6.95 6.29 -3.66
CA PRO A 62 -6.37 6.20 -2.32
C PRO A 62 -7.06 5.15 -1.44
N LEU A 63 -8.38 4.92 -1.61
CA LEU A 63 -9.10 3.88 -0.86
C LEU A 63 -8.61 2.49 -1.23
N VAL A 64 -8.37 2.24 -2.53
CA VAL A 64 -7.77 0.99 -3.01
C VAL A 64 -6.36 0.83 -2.44
N GLY A 65 -5.55 1.89 -2.48
CA GLY A 65 -4.20 1.88 -1.90
C GLY A 65 -4.19 1.60 -0.40
N LEU A 66 -5.13 2.17 0.34
CA LEU A 66 -5.28 1.92 1.77
C LEU A 66 -5.65 0.45 2.03
N GLY A 67 -6.58 -0.11 1.26
CA GLY A 67 -6.94 -1.52 1.33
C GLY A 67 -5.74 -2.45 1.07
N LEU A 68 -4.93 -2.15 0.05
CA LEU A 68 -3.73 -2.91 -0.26
C LEU A 68 -2.66 -2.78 0.84
N ALA A 69 -2.48 -1.59 1.41
CA ALA A 69 -1.55 -1.34 2.51
C ALA A 69 -1.94 -2.13 3.77
N TYR A 70 -3.20 -2.07 4.18
CA TYR A 70 -3.71 -2.85 5.32
C TYR A 70 -3.64 -4.36 5.05
N GLY A 71 -4.00 -4.80 3.85
CA GLY A 71 -3.89 -6.20 3.45
C GLY A 71 -2.45 -6.72 3.60
N ALA A 72 -1.48 -6.00 3.05
CA ALA A 72 -0.06 -6.35 3.16
C ALA A 72 0.43 -6.40 4.61
N ALA A 73 0.09 -5.40 5.42
CA ALA A 73 0.44 -5.33 6.84
C ALA A 73 -0.13 -6.54 7.60
N TRP A 74 -1.42 -6.82 7.46
CA TRP A 74 -2.08 -7.94 8.14
C TRP A 74 -1.58 -9.30 7.67
N THR A 75 -1.32 -9.49 6.37
CA THR A 75 -0.71 -10.72 5.87
C THR A 75 0.64 -10.98 6.52
N SER A 76 1.46 -9.94 6.70
CA SER A 76 2.77 -10.09 7.35
C SER A 76 2.65 -10.45 8.83
N HIS A 77 1.76 -9.79 9.58
CA HIS A 77 1.51 -10.11 10.98
C HIS A 77 0.92 -11.52 11.16
N ALA A 78 0.01 -11.94 10.28
CA ALA A 78 -0.62 -13.26 10.35
C ALA A 78 0.34 -14.40 9.98
N LEU A 79 1.12 -14.25 8.90
CA LEU A 79 1.96 -15.33 8.36
C LEU A 79 3.39 -15.34 8.90
N VAL A 80 3.97 -14.18 9.17
CA VAL A 80 5.39 -14.04 9.55
C VAL A 80 5.55 -13.96 11.06
N GLU A 81 4.89 -12.99 11.70
CA GLU A 81 5.05 -12.75 13.14
C GLU A 81 4.11 -13.60 14.00
N ARG A 82 3.01 -14.06 13.42
CA ARG A 82 1.90 -14.73 14.10
C ARG A 82 1.48 -13.98 15.37
N ASN A 83 1.29 -12.68 15.25
CA ASN A 83 0.86 -11.78 16.32
C ASN A 83 -0.36 -10.95 15.85
N ARG A 84 -0.97 -10.24 16.81
CA ARG A 84 -2.01 -9.27 16.48
C ARG A 84 -1.36 -7.91 16.17
N PRO A 85 -1.77 -7.23 15.08
CA PRO A 85 -1.26 -5.91 14.72
C PRO A 85 -1.36 -4.90 15.86
N ALA A 86 -0.30 -4.11 16.06
CA ALA A 86 -0.28 -2.99 17.01
C ALA A 86 -1.36 -1.93 16.71
N THR A 87 -1.86 -1.88 15.47
CA THR A 87 -2.94 -0.99 15.02
C THR A 87 -4.20 -1.13 15.86
N PHE A 88 -4.48 -2.32 16.42
CA PHE A 88 -5.63 -2.52 17.30
C PHE A 88 -5.48 -1.85 18.67
N ALA A 89 -4.27 -1.50 19.09
CA ALA A 89 -4.02 -0.80 20.35
C ALA A 89 -3.94 0.73 20.14
N HIS A 90 -3.17 1.19 19.15
CA HIS A 90 -2.97 2.62 18.88
C HIS A 90 -2.98 2.90 17.36
N PRO A 91 -4.15 3.01 16.72
CA PRO A 91 -4.25 3.07 15.26
C PRO A 91 -3.51 4.25 14.63
N LEU A 92 -3.61 5.44 15.22
CA LEU A 92 -2.91 6.63 14.73
C LEU A 92 -1.38 6.52 14.89
N TRP A 93 -0.91 6.00 16.02
CA TRP A 93 0.53 5.82 16.22
C TRP A 93 1.10 4.72 15.34
N SER A 94 0.37 3.64 15.09
CA SER A 94 0.75 2.63 14.10
C SER A 94 0.90 3.23 12.71
N PHE A 95 -0.10 3.99 12.26
CA PHE A 95 -0.07 4.66 10.96
C PHE A 95 1.15 5.59 10.83
N ILE A 96 1.37 6.49 11.81
CA ILE A 96 2.53 7.39 11.83
C ILE A 96 3.85 6.60 11.83
N SER A 97 3.89 5.47 12.53
CA SER A 97 5.07 4.62 12.64
C SER A 97 5.41 3.89 11.34
N ASP A 98 4.42 3.52 10.53
CA ASP A 98 4.65 2.97 9.19
C ASP A 98 5.38 3.99 8.29
N PHE A 99 4.95 5.26 8.29
CA PHE A 99 5.65 6.33 7.56
C PHE A 99 7.03 6.62 8.13
N ARG A 100 7.17 6.67 9.46
CA ARG A 100 8.47 6.90 10.11
C ARG A 100 9.46 5.79 9.78
N MET A 101 9.03 4.52 9.83
CA MET A 101 9.83 3.37 9.46
C MET A 101 10.25 3.43 7.99
N ALA A 102 9.31 3.72 7.08
CA ALA A 102 9.62 3.89 5.66
C ALA A 102 10.64 5.02 5.42
N GLY A 103 10.49 6.17 6.08
CA GLY A 103 11.45 7.29 5.98
C GLY A 103 12.83 6.96 6.52
N LEU A 104 12.92 6.26 7.66
CA LEU A 104 14.18 5.77 8.21
C LEU A 104 14.85 4.74 7.32
N TRP A 105 14.07 3.90 6.64
CA TRP A 105 14.60 2.95 5.67
C TRP A 105 15.17 3.66 4.45
N CYS A 106 14.45 4.64 3.90
CA CYS A 106 14.91 5.47 2.78
C CYS A 106 16.21 6.23 3.09
N THR A 107 16.41 6.63 4.35
CA THR A 107 17.62 7.34 4.80
C THR A 107 18.73 6.41 5.32
N GLY A 108 18.53 5.10 5.32
CA GLY A 108 19.49 4.11 5.81
C GLY A 108 19.66 4.07 7.34
N LYS A 109 18.83 4.78 8.10
CA LYS A 109 18.93 4.89 9.57
C LYS A 109 18.10 3.84 10.32
N LEU A 110 17.20 3.13 9.64
CA LEU A 110 16.27 2.19 10.27
C LEU A 110 16.96 1.07 11.06
N GLN A 111 18.08 0.55 10.57
CA GLN A 111 18.72 -0.58 11.24
C GLN A 111 19.25 -0.19 12.63
N GLY A 112 19.80 1.03 12.80
CA GLY A 112 20.25 1.50 14.10
C GLY A 112 19.10 1.67 15.11
N GLU A 113 17.92 2.07 14.64
CA GLU A 113 16.72 2.17 15.46
C GLU A 113 16.21 0.79 15.90
N ILE A 114 16.23 -0.21 14.99
CA ILE A 114 15.88 -1.61 15.32
C ILE A 114 16.86 -2.18 16.34
N ASP A 115 18.16 -1.98 16.13
CA ASP A 115 19.21 -2.48 17.02
C ASP A 115 19.06 -1.89 18.43
N ARG A 116 18.74 -0.59 18.54
CA ARG A 116 18.43 0.07 19.82
C ARG A 116 17.19 -0.54 20.49
N ALA A 117 16.09 -0.66 19.74
CA ALA A 117 14.80 -1.09 20.30
C ALA A 117 14.78 -2.57 20.67
N CYS A 118 15.51 -3.43 19.94
CA CYS A 118 15.53 -4.87 20.15
C CYS A 118 16.75 -5.37 20.94
N GLY A 119 17.73 -4.51 21.23
CA GLY A 119 18.99 -4.90 21.87
C GLY A 119 19.85 -5.84 21.02
N LEU A 120 19.62 -5.89 19.70
CA LEU A 120 20.30 -6.81 18.79
C LEU A 120 21.52 -6.13 18.14
N LYS A 121 22.69 -6.79 18.17
CA LYS A 121 23.82 -6.42 17.31
C LYS A 121 23.63 -7.01 15.90
N GLN A 122 23.06 -6.19 15.02
CA GLN A 122 23.14 -6.14 13.54
C GLN A 122 22.65 -7.29 12.64
N PHE A 123 21.88 -6.85 11.64
CA PHE A 123 22.07 -7.25 10.24
C PHE A 123 22.06 -6.01 9.33
N HIS A 124 23.11 -5.78 8.54
CA HIS A 124 23.14 -4.75 7.50
C HIS A 124 22.47 -5.24 6.20
N PRO A 125 21.36 -4.65 5.73
CA PRO A 125 20.96 -4.84 4.34
C PRO A 125 21.88 -4.00 3.45
N GLY A 126 23.01 -4.59 3.06
CA GLY A 126 23.94 -4.01 2.09
C GLY A 126 23.24 -3.75 0.77
N GLU A 127 23.55 -2.60 0.14
CA GLU A 127 23.37 -2.16 -1.27
C GLU A 127 22.15 -2.64 -2.08
N THR A 128 21.80 -3.92 -2.05
CA THR A 128 20.63 -4.58 -2.63
C THR A 128 19.29 -3.90 -2.37
N ALA A 129 18.99 -3.47 -1.13
CA ALA A 129 17.71 -2.83 -0.81
C ALA A 129 17.60 -1.44 -1.47
N VAL A 130 18.67 -0.66 -1.44
CA VAL A 130 18.74 0.66 -2.08
C VAL A 130 18.64 0.52 -3.60
N GLN A 131 19.29 -0.50 -4.18
CA GLN A 131 19.22 -0.78 -5.61
C GLN A 131 17.80 -1.22 -6.04
N SER A 132 17.16 -2.07 -5.23
CA SER A 132 15.78 -2.52 -5.46
C SER A 132 14.80 -1.36 -5.43
N VAL A 133 14.92 -0.43 -4.47
CA VAL A 133 14.11 0.80 -4.42
C VAL A 133 14.33 1.67 -5.64
N LYS A 134 15.57 1.91 -6.01
CA LYS A 134 15.90 2.73 -7.18
C LYS A 134 15.33 2.11 -8.46
N SER A 135 15.39 0.79 -8.59
CA SER A 135 14.77 0.06 -9.71
C SER A 135 13.25 0.22 -9.71
N SER A 136 12.59 -0.06 -8.58
CA SER A 136 11.13 0.08 -8.45
C SER A 136 10.64 1.51 -8.69
N LEU A 137 11.41 2.53 -8.26
CA LEU A 137 11.12 3.93 -8.56
C LEU A 137 11.23 4.24 -10.05
N ASN A 138 12.24 3.70 -10.73
CA ASN A 138 12.40 3.89 -12.17
C ASN A 138 11.31 3.18 -12.96
N ASP A 139 10.91 1.98 -12.56
CA ASP A 139 9.82 1.24 -13.18
C ASP A 139 8.48 1.93 -12.94
N PHE A 140 8.25 2.47 -11.74
CA PHE A 140 7.08 3.30 -11.46
C PHE A 140 7.05 4.57 -12.32
N LYS A 141 8.17 5.30 -12.44
CA LYS A 141 8.27 6.47 -13.32
C LYS A 141 7.94 6.12 -14.78
N LYS A 142 8.44 5.00 -15.28
CA LYS A 142 8.14 4.51 -16.63
C LYS A 142 6.67 4.17 -16.80
N THR A 143 6.09 3.43 -15.84
CA THR A 143 4.67 3.07 -15.87
C THR A 143 3.79 4.30 -15.81
N LEU A 144 4.09 5.27 -14.93
CA LEU A 144 3.37 6.52 -14.82
C LEU A 144 3.46 7.32 -16.13
N ALA A 145 4.66 7.47 -16.70
CA ALA A 145 4.85 8.14 -17.98
C ALA A 145 4.08 7.44 -19.12
N SER A 146 4.05 6.11 -19.14
CA SER A 146 3.30 5.34 -20.12
C SER A 146 1.79 5.50 -19.94
N SER A 147 1.27 5.44 -18.72
CA SER A 147 -0.15 5.63 -18.43
C SER A 147 -0.61 7.05 -18.76
N LEU A 148 0.19 8.08 -18.42
CA LEU A 148 -0.09 9.46 -18.80
C LEU A 148 -0.08 9.64 -20.31
N LYS A 149 0.91 9.05 -21.00
CA LYS A 149 0.94 9.07 -22.46
C LYS A 149 -0.34 8.44 -23.02
N THR A 150 -0.73 7.26 -22.57
CA THR A 150 -1.97 6.59 -23.02
C THR A 150 -3.23 7.42 -22.79
N VAL A 151 -3.36 8.09 -21.64
CA VAL A 151 -4.53 8.94 -21.32
C VAL A 151 -4.55 10.22 -22.15
N PHE A 152 -3.38 10.87 -22.37
CA PHE A 152 -3.29 12.17 -23.05
C PHE A 152 -3.05 12.09 -24.57
N THR A 153 -2.61 10.96 -25.13
CA THR A 153 -2.48 10.75 -26.59
C THR A 153 -3.65 10.02 -27.24
N GLY A 154 -4.78 9.84 -26.53
CA GLY A 154 -6.09 9.52 -27.11
C GLY A 154 -6.04 8.47 -28.23
N LYS A 155 -6.12 7.19 -27.86
CA LYS A 155 -6.39 6.14 -28.85
C LYS A 155 -7.81 6.35 -29.40
N ALA A 156 -7.91 7.13 -30.47
CA ALA A 156 -8.96 7.01 -31.47
C ALA A 156 -8.81 5.63 -32.13
N ALA A 157 -9.34 4.60 -31.47
CA ALA A 157 -9.60 3.31 -32.10
C ALA A 157 -11.11 3.22 -32.32
N ASP A 158 -11.50 3.78 -33.47
CA ASP A 158 -12.44 3.18 -34.43
C ASP A 158 -13.71 2.55 -33.82
N ILE A 159 -14.67 3.40 -33.47
CA ILE A 159 -16.09 3.01 -33.49
C ILE A 159 -16.54 3.28 -34.93
N LYS A 160 -16.55 2.24 -35.77
CA LYS A 160 -17.29 2.26 -37.02
C LYS A 160 -18.75 2.56 -36.70
N GLU A 161 -19.25 3.68 -37.23
CA GLU A 161 -20.67 3.98 -37.21
C GLU A 161 -21.43 2.87 -37.96
N GLU A 162 -22.32 2.17 -37.24
CA GLU A 162 -23.33 1.33 -37.84
C GLU A 162 -24.51 2.24 -38.25
N PRO A 163 -24.94 2.26 -39.53
CA PRO A 163 -25.96 3.20 -39.97
C PRO A 163 -27.33 2.78 -39.42
N SER A 164 -27.91 3.70 -38.65
CA SER A 164 -29.30 3.71 -38.16
C SER A 164 -30.30 3.42 -39.28
N GLN A 165 -30.85 2.20 -39.31
CA GLN A 165 -32.08 1.92 -40.06
C GLN A 165 -33.30 2.45 -39.27
N ALA A 166 -33.96 3.46 -39.85
CA ALA A 166 -35.25 3.95 -39.38
C ALA A 166 -36.37 2.94 -39.72
N PRO A 167 -37.38 2.74 -38.86
CA PRO A 167 -38.52 1.90 -39.19
C PRO A 167 -39.43 2.60 -40.21
N GLU A 168 -39.54 1.98 -41.38
CA GLU A 168 -40.48 2.31 -42.45
C GLU A 168 -41.92 2.18 -41.96
N LYS A 169 -42.67 3.29 -41.93
CA LYS A 169 -44.10 3.30 -41.63
C LYS A 169 -44.87 2.70 -42.81
N SER A 170 -45.46 1.53 -42.61
CA SER A 170 -46.40 0.94 -43.55
C SER A 170 -47.78 1.60 -43.42
N SER A 171 -48.21 2.31 -44.47
CA SER A 171 -49.61 2.71 -44.67
C SER A 171 -50.31 1.70 -45.58
N PRO A 172 -51.55 1.25 -45.25
CA PRO A 172 -52.28 0.31 -46.09
C PRO A 172 -52.93 1.03 -47.27
N LYS A 173 -52.58 0.62 -48.51
CA LYS A 173 -53.31 1.01 -49.72
C LYS A 173 -54.63 0.23 -49.79
N THR A 174 -55.73 0.95 -49.69
CA THR A 174 -57.07 0.51 -50.10
C THR A 174 -57.07 0.24 -51.61
N HIS A 175 -57.27 -1.02 -52.01
CA HIS A 175 -57.53 -1.38 -53.40
C HIS A 175 -59.03 -1.61 -53.59
N LEU A 176 -59.69 -0.61 -54.17
CA LEU A 176 -60.94 -0.78 -54.90
C LEU A 176 -60.64 -1.54 -56.21
N LYS A 177 -61.49 -2.51 -56.55
CA LYS A 177 -61.63 -3.06 -57.90
C LYS A 177 -63.02 -2.70 -58.43
N PRO A 178 -63.17 -2.49 -59.75
CA PRO A 178 -64.43 -2.16 -60.40
C PRO A 178 -65.41 -3.33 -60.42
#